data_AF-A0A939U029-F1
#
_entry.id   AF-A0A939U029-F1
#
_cell.length_a   1.000
_cell.length_b   1.000
_cell.length_c   1.000
_cell.angle_alpha   90.00
_cell.angle_beta   90.00
_cell.angle_gamma   90.00
#
_symmetry.space_group_name_H-M   'P 1'
#
loop_
_entity.id
_entity.type
_entity.pdbx_description
1 polymer ?
#
loop_
_entity_poly.entity_id
_entity_poly.type
_entity_poly.pdbx_seq_one_letter_code
_entity_poly.pdbx_strand_id
1 'polypeptide(L)'
;FGSRYYSSDLSIWLSVDPMAAKYASLSPYNYCANNPVKLVDPEGEAWETPEDEIMANELKEKAMNKIDRINHQIDQLYQKKDHTNNDRKANNTQKIIDYLETQKSFLDEGIKTIDDMGSRKEYTFHFNETNNRHSNVTQRGGDNNGIIDINIFSEIRHETAWHEMVHIGDWLSGNSNYGFCDGLLGAFNDTKGIFEKHAYQSEFSFSNKRFLEFNINSLYKIDEYTYKKFENR
;
A
#
# COMPACT_ATOMS: atom_id res chain seq x y z
N PHE A 1 14.73 -11.02 4.36
CA PHE A 1 15.72 -12.05 3.99
C PHE A 1 17.02 -11.81 4.77
N GLY A 2 17.59 -12.81 5.46
CA GLY A 2 18.78 -12.53 6.28
C GLY A 2 19.67 -13.70 6.73
N SER A 3 19.26 -14.98 6.62
CA SER A 3 20.12 -16.08 7.11
C SER A 3 20.27 -17.29 6.19
N ARG A 4 19.61 -17.35 5.03
CA ARG A 4 19.79 -18.44 4.04
C ARG A 4 19.64 -17.92 2.60
N TYR A 5 20.41 -18.51 1.69
CA TYR A 5 20.28 -18.30 0.24
C TYR A 5 19.31 -19.34 -0.34
N TYR A 6 18.20 -18.86 -0.91
CA TYR A 6 17.22 -19.68 -1.63
C TYR A 6 17.61 -19.81 -3.10
N SER A 7 17.61 -21.02 -3.64
CA SER A 7 17.75 -21.24 -5.09
C SER A 7 16.36 -21.53 -5.67
N SER A 8 15.82 -20.59 -6.44
CA SER A 8 14.50 -20.69 -7.07
C SER A 8 14.39 -21.83 -8.08
N ASP A 9 15.50 -22.25 -8.69
CA ASP A 9 15.49 -23.21 -9.79
C ASP A 9 15.38 -24.67 -9.31
N LEU A 10 15.76 -24.93 -8.06
CA LEU A 10 15.79 -26.27 -7.47
C LEU A 10 14.88 -26.43 -6.25
N SER A 11 14.25 -25.34 -5.79
CA SER A 11 13.37 -25.31 -4.62
C SER A 11 13.98 -25.94 -3.35
N ILE A 12 15.30 -25.73 -3.16
CA ILE A 12 16.06 -26.20 -1.99
C ILE A 12 16.90 -25.07 -1.39
N TRP A 13 17.19 -25.18 -0.09
CA TRP A 13 18.11 -24.28 0.61
C TRP A 13 19.56 -24.74 0.43
N LEU A 14 20.47 -23.81 0.14
CA LEU A 14 21.90 -24.11 -0.09
C LEU A 14 22.73 -24.17 1.21
N SER A 15 22.10 -24.11 2.38
CA SER A 15 22.77 -24.10 3.69
C SER A 15 22.01 -24.96 4.71
N VAL A 16 22.76 -25.63 5.60
CA VAL A 16 22.24 -26.52 6.66
C VAL A 16 21.43 -25.75 7.71
N ASP A 17 20.29 -26.31 8.12
CA ASP A 17 19.42 -25.75 9.14
C ASP A 17 20.10 -25.71 10.55
N PRO A 18 20.21 -24.56 11.25
CA PRO A 18 20.70 -24.48 12.62
C PRO A 18 19.90 -25.28 13.66
N MET A 19 18.67 -25.73 13.37
CA MET A 19 17.88 -26.66 14.20
C MET A 19 17.93 -28.12 13.73
N ALA A 20 18.80 -28.46 12.78
CA ALA A 20 18.94 -29.83 12.25
C ALA A 20 19.15 -30.89 13.34
N ALA A 21 19.76 -30.51 14.47
CA ALA A 21 19.98 -31.42 15.60
C ALA A 21 18.69 -31.87 16.32
N LYS A 22 17.58 -31.12 16.20
CA LYS A 22 16.31 -31.40 16.91
C LYS A 22 15.36 -32.32 16.14
N TYR A 23 15.60 -32.50 14.84
CA TYR A 23 14.76 -33.29 13.93
C TYR A 23 15.59 -34.27 13.10
N ALA A 24 16.27 -35.20 13.77
CA ALA A 24 17.20 -36.16 13.16
C ALA A 24 16.56 -37.11 12.10
N SER A 25 15.22 -37.16 12.02
CA SER A 25 14.46 -37.95 11.05
C SER A 25 14.14 -37.22 9.74
N LEU A 26 14.47 -35.93 9.62
CA LEU A 26 14.24 -35.13 8.42
C LEU A 26 15.58 -34.71 7.81
N SER A 27 15.70 -34.81 6.49
CA SER A 27 16.89 -34.35 5.76
C SER A 27 17.10 -32.85 6.04
N PRO A 28 18.34 -32.39 6.32
CA PRO A 28 18.64 -31.00 6.66
C PRO A 28 18.41 -30.00 5.50
N TYR A 29 17.94 -30.49 4.35
CA TYR A 29 17.62 -29.72 3.15
C TYR A 29 16.11 -29.68 2.82
N ASN A 30 15.25 -30.25 3.68
CA ASN A 30 13.81 -30.29 3.40
C ASN A 30 13.15 -28.92 3.61
N TYR A 31 12.49 -28.42 2.57
CA TYR A 31 11.52 -27.33 2.64
C TYR A 31 10.15 -27.89 3.05
N CYS A 32 9.49 -27.29 4.07
CA CYS A 32 8.15 -27.65 4.54
C CYS A 32 7.89 -29.16 4.75
N ALA A 33 8.91 -29.94 5.16
CA ALA A 33 8.82 -31.40 5.27
C ALA A 33 8.21 -32.10 4.01
N ASN A 34 8.45 -31.56 2.82
CA ASN A 34 7.86 -31.99 1.54
C ASN A 34 6.33 -31.91 1.43
N ASN A 35 5.65 -31.07 2.23
CA ASN A 35 4.22 -30.83 2.08
C ASN A 35 3.84 -29.34 2.25
N PRO A 36 4.12 -28.50 1.25
CA PRO A 36 3.86 -27.05 1.31
C PRO A 36 2.38 -26.67 1.20
N VAL A 37 1.45 -27.63 1.11
CA VAL A 37 0.01 -27.36 1.01
C VAL A 37 -0.69 -27.39 2.38
N LYS A 38 -0.06 -27.92 3.43
CA LYS A 38 -0.75 -28.20 4.71
C LYS A 38 -0.02 -27.84 5.99
N LEU A 39 1.22 -27.35 5.93
CA LEU A 39 2.00 -26.96 7.09
C LEU A 39 2.51 -25.52 6.89
N VAL A 40 1.58 -24.59 7.10
CA VAL A 40 1.83 -23.16 7.24
C VAL A 40 2.41 -22.93 8.63
N ASP A 41 3.49 -22.13 8.69
CA ASP A 41 4.18 -21.73 9.92
C ASP A 41 3.26 -20.80 10.73
N PRO A 42 2.65 -21.25 11.86
CA PRO A 42 1.57 -20.50 12.52
C PRO A 42 2.03 -19.26 13.31
N GLU A 43 3.33 -18.93 13.31
CA GLU A 43 3.93 -17.94 14.24
C GLU A 43 4.60 -16.75 13.50
N GLY A 44 4.29 -16.49 12.22
CA GLY A 44 5.02 -15.47 11.48
C GLY A 44 4.42 -14.91 10.19
N GLU A 45 3.09 -14.83 10.06
CA GLU A 45 2.44 -14.19 8.91
C GLU A 45 2.06 -12.73 9.19
N ALA A 46 2.48 -11.82 8.31
CA ALA A 46 2.13 -10.40 8.38
C ALA A 46 0.66 -10.13 8.00
N TRP A 47 -0.04 -11.15 7.49
CA TRP A 47 -1.43 -11.11 7.06
C TRP A 47 -2.23 -12.08 7.91
N GLU A 48 -3.43 -11.69 8.35
CA GLU A 48 -4.27 -12.52 9.23
C GLU A 48 -4.81 -13.74 8.47
N THR A 49 -5.10 -13.57 7.18
CA THR A 49 -5.66 -14.60 6.31
C THR A 49 -5.00 -14.62 4.94
N PRO A 50 -5.07 -15.75 4.20
CA PRO A 50 -4.63 -15.79 2.80
C PRO A 50 -5.36 -14.77 1.91
N GLU A 51 -6.63 -14.48 2.19
CA GLU A 51 -7.42 -13.47 1.50
C GLU A 51 -6.83 -12.06 1.68
N ASP A 52 -6.24 -11.77 2.85
CA ASP A 52 -5.58 -10.49 3.11
C ASP A 52 -4.30 -10.33 2.27
N GLU A 53 -3.51 -11.40 2.16
CA GLU A 53 -2.33 -11.41 1.28
C GLU A 53 -2.73 -11.26 -0.20
N ILE A 54 -3.81 -11.93 -0.63
CA ILE A 54 -4.35 -11.78 -1.99
C ILE A 54 -4.77 -10.33 -2.23
N MET A 55 -5.50 -9.71 -1.30
CA MET A 55 -5.94 -8.32 -1.41
C MET A 55 -4.74 -7.36 -1.50
N ALA A 56 -3.72 -7.55 -0.67
CA ALA A 56 -2.49 -6.77 -0.72
C ALA A 56 -1.79 -6.88 -2.09
N ASN A 57 -1.67 -8.10 -2.62
CA ASN A 57 -1.07 -8.35 -3.93
C ASN A 57 -1.91 -7.75 -5.07
N GLU A 58 -3.25 -7.84 -5.02
CA GLU A 58 -4.15 -7.19 -5.98
C GLU A 58 -3.95 -5.66 -6.02
N LEU A 59 -3.80 -5.03 -4.85
CA LEU A 59 -3.52 -3.59 -4.74
C LEU A 59 -2.18 -3.24 -5.39
N LYS A 60 -1.11 -3.99 -5.08
CA LYS A 60 0.21 -3.79 -5.70
C LYS A 60 0.14 -3.93 -7.22
N GLU A 61 -0.46 -5.00 -7.72
CA GLU A 61 -0.55 -5.26 -9.16
C GLU A 61 -1.30 -4.13 -9.88
N LYS A 62 -2.43 -3.67 -9.34
CA LYS A 62 -3.19 -2.54 -9.89
C LYS A 62 -2.37 -1.25 -9.92
N ALA A 63 -1.64 -0.96 -8.84
CA ALA A 63 -0.77 0.21 -8.75
C ALA A 63 0.38 0.15 -9.76
N MET A 64 1.09 -0.99 -9.84
CA MET A 64 2.18 -1.20 -10.80
C MET A 64 1.71 -1.06 -12.25
N ASN A 65 0.58 -1.69 -12.60
CA ASN A 65 -0.03 -1.54 -13.92
C ASN A 65 -0.40 -0.08 -14.24
N LYS A 66 -0.75 0.73 -13.23
CA LYS A 66 -1.03 2.16 -13.42
C LYS A 66 0.25 2.98 -13.55
N ILE A 67 1.29 2.67 -12.79
CA ILE A 67 2.62 3.27 -12.91
C ILE A 67 3.17 3.04 -14.32
N ASP A 68 3.04 1.83 -14.88
CA ASP A 68 3.50 1.54 -16.25
C ASP A 68 2.79 2.39 -17.30
N ARG A 69 1.46 2.56 -17.16
CA ARG A 69 0.68 3.46 -18.02
C ARG A 69 1.14 4.91 -17.88
N ILE A 70 1.41 5.37 -16.66
CA ILE A 70 1.91 6.72 -16.39
C ILE A 70 3.29 6.93 -17.03
N ASN A 71 4.23 6.00 -16.83
CA ASN A 71 5.56 6.08 -17.43
C ASN A 71 5.47 6.20 -18.96
N HIS A 72 4.63 5.37 -19.60
CA HIS A 72 4.41 5.44 -21.04
C HIS A 72 3.86 6.81 -21.49
N GLN A 73 2.93 7.39 -20.73
CA GLN A 73 2.40 8.73 -21.03
C GLN A 73 3.47 9.81 -20.87
N ILE A 74 4.29 9.73 -19.82
CA ILE A 74 5.39 10.65 -19.56
C ILE A 74 6.39 10.61 -20.72
N ASP A 75 6.79 9.43 -21.19
CA ASP A 75 7.71 9.27 -22.32
C ASP A 75 7.19 9.93 -23.60
N GLN A 76 5.90 9.72 -23.90
CA GLN A 76 5.24 10.37 -25.05
C GLN A 76 5.21 11.90 -24.92
N LEU A 77 5.01 12.42 -23.70
CA LEU A 77 4.98 13.85 -23.43
C LEU A 77 6.36 14.48 -23.52
N TYR A 78 7.41 13.81 -23.05
CA TYR A 78 8.79 14.26 -23.23
C TYR A 78 9.15 14.36 -24.72
N GLN A 79 8.87 13.33 -25.52
CA GLN A 79 9.08 13.39 -26.97
C GLN A 79 8.34 14.57 -27.61
N LYS A 80 7.07 14.78 -27.24
CA LYS A 80 6.25 15.89 -27.76
C LYS A 80 6.79 17.26 -27.34
N LYS A 81 7.35 17.37 -26.14
CA LYS A 81 7.98 18.60 -25.62
C LYS A 81 9.27 18.89 -26.39
N ASP A 82 10.12 17.91 -26.61
CA ASP A 82 11.41 18.11 -27.29
C ASP A 82 11.25 18.52 -28.76
N HIS A 83 10.16 18.12 -29.40
CA HIS A 83 9.85 18.49 -30.79
C HIS A 83 9.09 19.83 -30.95
N THR A 84 8.77 20.55 -29.87
CA THR A 84 7.99 21.80 -29.98
C THR A 84 8.87 23.04 -29.87
N ASN A 85 8.82 23.92 -30.87
CA ASN A 85 9.48 25.25 -30.84
C ASN A 85 8.62 26.33 -30.15
N ASN A 86 7.64 25.92 -29.33
CA ASN A 86 6.70 26.83 -28.69
C ASN A 86 6.80 26.68 -27.17
N ASP A 87 7.43 27.66 -26.53
CA ASP A 87 7.72 27.64 -25.09
C ASP A 87 6.46 27.50 -24.24
N ARG A 88 5.36 28.15 -24.65
CA ARG A 88 4.08 28.03 -23.92
C ARG A 88 3.54 26.60 -23.97
N LYS A 89 3.66 25.93 -25.12
CA LYS A 89 3.25 24.52 -25.28
C LYS A 89 4.20 23.60 -24.50
N ALA A 90 5.51 23.82 -24.56
CA ALA A 90 6.50 23.07 -23.80
C ALA A 90 6.24 23.18 -22.28
N ASN A 91 5.97 24.39 -21.77
CA ASN A 91 5.66 24.64 -20.37
C ASN A 91 4.34 23.96 -19.95
N ASN A 92 3.31 23.99 -20.78
CA ASN A 92 2.06 23.29 -20.49
C ASN A 92 2.26 21.76 -20.48
N THR A 93 3.08 21.22 -21.38
CA THR A 93 3.43 19.80 -21.40
C THR A 93 4.21 19.42 -20.14
N GLN A 94 5.18 20.23 -19.70
CA GLN A 94 5.92 19.98 -18.47
C GLN A 94 4.98 19.89 -17.25
N LYS A 95 4.00 20.78 -17.12
CA LYS A 95 3.03 20.72 -16.02
C LYS A 95 2.24 19.41 -15.97
N ILE A 96 1.96 18.80 -17.13
CA ILE A 96 1.28 17.50 -17.21
C ILE A 96 2.24 16.38 -16.78
N ILE A 97 3.52 16.47 -17.17
CA ILE A 97 4.55 15.53 -16.74
C ILE A 97 4.71 15.60 -15.21
N ASP A 98 4.90 16.80 -14.64
CA ASP A 98 5.04 16.99 -13.19
C ASP A 98 3.84 16.41 -12.41
N TYR A 99 2.64 16.59 -12.97
CA TYR A 99 1.41 16.02 -12.44
C TYR A 99 1.46 14.49 -12.44
N LEU A 100 1.82 13.88 -13.57
CA LEU A 100 1.90 12.42 -13.70
C LEU A 100 3.00 11.81 -12.82
N GLU A 101 4.15 12.48 -12.70
CA GLU A 101 5.23 12.09 -11.79
C GLU A 101 4.76 12.13 -10.32
N THR A 102 3.96 13.14 -9.95
CA THR A 102 3.35 13.21 -8.61
C THR A 102 2.34 12.08 -8.37
N GLN A 103 1.50 11.75 -9.36
CA GLN A 103 0.59 10.60 -9.24
C GLN A 103 1.36 9.29 -9.09
N LYS A 104 2.44 9.12 -9.85
CA LYS A 104 3.33 7.96 -9.74
C LYS A 104 3.96 7.87 -8.35
N SER A 105 4.45 8.98 -7.78
CA SER A 105 5.09 8.94 -6.46
C SER A 105 4.14 8.47 -5.35
N PHE A 106 2.86 8.85 -5.40
CA PHE A 106 1.87 8.33 -4.45
C PHE A 106 1.62 6.83 -4.62
N LEU A 107 1.65 6.33 -5.86
CA LEU A 107 1.53 4.90 -6.14
C LEU A 107 2.75 4.12 -5.63
N ASP A 108 3.95 4.62 -5.89
CA ASP A 108 5.21 4.04 -5.41
C ASP A 108 5.26 3.99 -3.87
N GLU A 109 4.79 5.06 -3.20
CA GLU A 109 4.69 5.12 -1.75
C GLU A 109 3.71 4.07 -1.19
N GLY A 110 2.51 3.95 -1.76
CA GLY A 110 1.55 2.93 -1.31
C GLY A 110 2.04 1.49 -1.53
N ILE A 111 2.76 1.22 -2.63
CA ILE A 111 3.42 -0.08 -2.85
C ILE A 111 4.44 -0.35 -1.75
N LYS A 112 5.26 0.64 -1.40
CA LYS A 112 6.23 0.52 -0.32
C LYS A 112 5.53 0.24 1.01
N THR A 113 4.41 0.90 1.29
CA THR A 113 3.64 0.62 2.51
C THR A 113 3.15 -0.83 2.55
N ILE A 114 2.69 -1.40 1.43
CA ILE A 114 2.30 -2.82 1.36
C ILE A 114 3.51 -3.73 1.68
N ASP A 115 4.67 -3.41 1.12
CA ASP A 115 5.90 -4.17 1.38
C ASP A 115 6.34 -4.06 2.84
N ASP A 116 6.25 -2.86 3.41
CA ASP A 116 6.56 -2.62 4.81
C ASP A 116 5.61 -3.43 5.69
N MET A 117 4.29 -3.35 5.45
CA MET A 117 3.26 -4.15 6.14
C MET A 117 3.59 -5.66 6.07
N GLY A 118 3.83 -6.19 4.88
CA GLY A 118 4.17 -7.60 4.66
C GLY A 118 5.50 -8.05 5.29
N SER A 119 6.36 -7.12 5.71
CA SER A 119 7.64 -7.40 6.34
C SER A 119 7.64 -7.25 7.87
N ARG A 120 6.61 -6.58 8.45
CA ARG A 120 6.49 -6.40 9.89
C ARG A 120 6.05 -7.71 10.53
N LYS A 121 6.85 -8.20 11.48
CA LYS A 121 6.52 -9.39 12.30
C LYS A 121 5.85 -9.03 13.63
N GLU A 122 5.82 -7.75 13.95
CA GLU A 122 5.23 -7.21 15.18
C GLU A 122 3.71 -7.06 15.06
N TYR A 123 3.21 -6.99 13.82
CA TYR A 123 1.81 -6.75 13.53
C TYR A 123 1.33 -7.71 12.45
N THR A 124 0.06 -8.07 12.56
CA THR A 124 -0.68 -8.81 11.55
C THR A 124 -1.79 -7.91 11.02
N PHE A 125 -1.92 -7.81 9.70
CA PHE A 125 -2.90 -6.93 9.06
C PHE A 125 -4.09 -7.73 8.53
N HIS A 126 -5.28 -7.18 8.71
CA HIS A 126 -6.53 -7.80 8.28
C HIS A 126 -7.41 -6.79 7.53
N PHE A 127 -7.79 -7.09 6.29
CA PHE A 127 -8.75 -6.31 5.52
C PHE A 127 -10.17 -6.74 5.88
N ASN A 128 -10.87 -5.88 6.61
CA ASN A 128 -12.24 -6.13 7.02
C ASN A 128 -13.22 -5.37 6.11
N GLU A 129 -13.85 -6.05 5.16
CA GLU A 129 -14.89 -5.45 4.32
C GLU A 129 -16.18 -5.19 5.10
N THR A 130 -16.66 -3.94 5.05
CA THR A 130 -17.87 -3.50 5.72
C THR A 130 -18.81 -2.78 4.76
N ASN A 131 -20.10 -2.71 5.11
CA ASN A 131 -21.07 -1.87 4.41
C ASN A 131 -21.06 -0.41 4.88
N ASN A 132 -20.16 -0.06 5.81
CA ASN A 132 -20.01 1.31 6.27
C ASN A 132 -19.27 2.12 5.21
N ARG A 133 -19.82 3.28 4.84
CA ARG A 133 -19.17 4.21 3.92
C ARG A 133 -17.95 4.92 4.52
N HIS A 134 -17.71 4.71 5.81
CA HIS A 134 -16.55 5.21 6.53
C HIS A 134 -15.58 4.07 6.76
N SER A 135 -14.42 4.23 6.14
CA SER A 135 -13.25 3.41 6.40
C SER A 135 -12.42 4.01 7.52
N ASN A 136 -11.69 3.15 8.22
CA ASN A 136 -10.74 3.50 9.26
C ASN A 136 -9.80 2.33 9.53
N VAL A 137 -8.76 2.58 10.32
CA VAL A 137 -7.84 1.56 10.82
C VAL A 137 -7.98 1.44 12.32
N THR A 138 -8.13 0.21 12.82
CA THR A 138 -8.27 -0.08 14.25
C THR A 138 -7.32 -1.16 14.72
N GLN A 139 -6.85 -1.05 15.95
CA GLN A 139 -6.07 -2.08 16.64
C GLN A 139 -6.99 -2.88 17.54
N ARG A 140 -6.93 -4.22 17.45
CA ARG A 140 -7.70 -5.09 18.36
C ARG A 140 -7.16 -4.99 19.80
N GLY A 141 -7.99 -5.33 20.79
CA GLY A 141 -7.61 -5.32 22.21
C GLY A 141 -7.26 -6.71 22.75
N GLY A 142 -6.79 -6.74 24.01
CA GLY A 142 -6.53 -7.99 24.75
C GLY A 142 -5.38 -8.79 24.16
N ASP A 143 -5.54 -10.10 24.07
CA ASP A 143 -4.54 -11.03 23.53
C ASP A 143 -4.26 -10.82 22.03
N ASN A 144 -5.11 -10.04 21.35
CA ASN A 144 -5.06 -9.79 19.91
C ASN A 144 -4.46 -8.43 19.55
N ASN A 145 -3.76 -7.76 20.46
CA ASN A 145 -3.23 -6.40 20.26
C ASN A 145 -2.24 -6.23 19.09
N GLY A 146 -1.68 -7.33 18.57
CA GLY A 146 -0.85 -7.31 17.37
C GLY A 146 -1.64 -7.20 16.06
N ILE A 147 -2.97 -7.31 16.09
CA ILE A 147 -3.79 -7.35 14.89
C ILE A 147 -4.35 -5.96 14.57
N ILE A 148 -4.10 -5.52 13.34
CA ILE A 148 -4.50 -4.24 12.78
C ILE A 148 -5.58 -4.47 11.72
N ASP A 149 -6.81 -4.09 12.06
CA ASP A 149 -7.97 -4.17 11.15
C ASP A 149 -8.04 -2.92 10.26
N ILE A 150 -8.09 -3.15 8.96
CA ILE A 150 -8.26 -2.17 7.90
C ILE A 150 -9.72 -2.26 7.47
N ASN A 151 -10.58 -1.43 8.06
CA ASN A 151 -12.02 -1.47 7.83
C ASN A 151 -12.34 -0.73 6.52
N ILE A 152 -12.70 -1.46 5.47
CA ILE A 152 -12.87 -0.94 4.11
C ILE A 152 -14.32 -0.98 3.66
N PHE A 153 -14.72 -0.09 2.75
CA PHE A 153 -16.09 -0.07 2.23
C PHE A 153 -16.21 -1.03 1.04
N SER A 154 -17.06 -2.04 1.15
CA SER A 154 -17.17 -3.16 0.20
C SER A 154 -17.39 -2.75 -1.26
N GLU A 155 -18.16 -1.69 -1.54
CA GLU A 155 -18.44 -1.25 -2.93
C GLU A 155 -17.22 -0.65 -3.64
N ILE A 156 -16.27 -0.06 -2.90
CA ILE A 156 -15.04 0.55 -3.42
C ILE A 156 -13.84 0.09 -2.59
N ARG A 157 -13.77 -1.22 -2.36
CA ARG A 157 -12.84 -1.83 -1.41
C ARG A 157 -11.38 -1.55 -1.72
N HIS A 158 -10.99 -1.49 -3.00
CA HIS A 158 -9.59 -1.27 -3.39
C HIS A 158 -9.17 0.18 -3.14
N GLU A 159 -10.03 1.15 -3.48
CA GLU A 159 -9.78 2.56 -3.18
C GLU A 159 -9.73 2.83 -1.68
N THR A 160 -10.70 2.30 -0.92
CA THR A 160 -10.73 2.52 0.52
C THR A 160 -9.59 1.79 1.24
N ALA A 161 -9.23 0.58 0.82
CA ALA A 161 -8.01 -0.07 1.30
C ALA A 161 -6.78 0.79 1.04
N TRP A 162 -6.59 1.26 -0.20
CA TRP A 162 -5.46 2.11 -0.56
C TRP A 162 -5.38 3.37 0.31
N HIS A 163 -6.53 4.03 0.56
CA HIS A 163 -6.62 5.21 1.43
C HIS A 163 -6.18 4.89 2.86
N GLU A 164 -6.79 3.88 3.48
CA GLU A 164 -6.47 3.52 4.87
C GLU A 164 -5.03 3.03 5.05
N MET A 165 -4.44 2.47 4.00
CA MET A 165 -3.05 2.04 4.03
C MET A 165 -2.07 3.20 4.03
N VAL A 166 -2.41 4.36 3.45
CA VAL A 166 -1.54 5.56 3.58
C VAL A 166 -1.36 5.93 5.05
N HIS A 167 -2.45 5.91 5.82
CA HIS A 167 -2.42 6.15 7.26
C HIS A 167 -1.58 5.13 8.02
N ILE A 168 -1.61 3.86 7.60
CA ILE A 168 -0.72 2.82 8.13
C ILE A 168 0.74 3.14 7.79
N GLY A 169 1.03 3.59 6.57
CA GLY A 169 2.37 4.01 6.15
C GLY A 169 2.91 5.15 7.02
N ASP A 170 2.10 6.17 7.26
CA ASP A 170 2.43 7.28 8.16
C ASP A 170 2.80 6.79 9.56
N TRP A 171 1.99 5.87 10.11
CA TRP A 171 2.27 5.25 11.40
C TRP A 171 3.57 4.42 11.40
N LEU A 172 3.73 3.52 10.42
CA LEU A 172 4.88 2.61 10.30
C LEU A 172 6.21 3.35 10.02
N SER A 173 6.14 4.57 9.48
CA SER A 173 7.29 5.45 9.29
C SER A 173 7.86 6.00 10.60
N GLY A 174 7.13 5.86 11.72
CA GLY A 174 7.48 6.43 13.02
C GLY A 174 7.12 7.91 13.16
N ASN A 175 6.12 8.38 12.39
CA ASN A 175 5.65 9.76 12.48
C ASN A 175 5.03 10.04 13.86
N SER A 176 5.64 10.93 14.64
CA SER A 176 5.18 11.24 16.00
C SER A 176 3.80 11.89 16.06
N ASN A 177 3.28 12.38 14.93
CA ASN A 177 1.94 12.96 14.83
C ASN A 177 0.88 11.92 14.43
N TYR A 178 1.20 10.63 14.39
CA TYR A 178 0.28 9.59 13.98
C TYR A 178 0.38 8.36 14.88
N GLY A 179 -0.76 7.77 15.24
CA GLY A 179 -0.77 6.58 16.08
C GLY A 179 -2.16 6.20 16.57
N PHE A 180 -2.21 5.15 17.39
CA PHE A 180 -3.47 4.64 17.94
C PHE A 180 -3.87 5.40 19.21
N CYS A 181 -5.13 5.84 19.26
CA CYS A 181 -5.81 6.35 20.44
C CYS A 181 -7.11 5.58 20.63
N ASP A 182 -7.29 4.94 21.79
CA ASP A 182 -8.45 4.08 22.07
C ASP A 182 -8.71 3.02 20.97
N GLY A 183 -7.63 2.49 20.39
CA GLY A 183 -7.69 1.50 19.33
C GLY A 183 -8.01 2.05 17.94
N LEU A 184 -8.22 3.35 17.75
CA LEU A 184 -8.40 3.98 16.44
C LEU A 184 -7.10 4.65 15.99
N LEU A 185 -6.65 4.37 14.76
CA LEU A 185 -5.50 5.04 14.18
C LEU A 185 -5.87 6.44 13.69
N GLY A 186 -5.03 7.42 13.96
CA GLY A 186 -5.22 8.75 13.40
C GLY A 186 -4.11 9.73 13.74
N ALA A 187 -4.24 10.93 13.17
CA ALA A 187 -3.33 12.02 13.47
C ALA A 187 -3.59 12.61 14.86
N PHE A 188 -2.52 12.91 15.59
CA PHE A 188 -2.55 13.71 16.79
C PHE A 188 -2.53 15.21 16.43
N ASN A 189 -3.14 16.04 17.28
CA ASN A 189 -3.20 17.50 17.13
C ASN A 189 -3.90 17.98 15.83
N ASP A 190 -3.75 19.26 15.49
CA ASP A 190 -4.41 19.93 14.36
C ASP A 190 -3.89 19.50 12.97
N THR A 191 -3.10 18.43 12.87
CA THR A 191 -2.52 17.94 11.60
C THR A 191 -3.43 16.97 10.84
N LYS A 192 -4.58 16.60 11.37
CA LYS A 192 -5.53 15.65 10.74
C LYS A 192 -5.84 15.97 9.28
N GLY A 193 -6.05 17.24 8.95
CA GLY A 193 -6.34 17.66 7.58
C GLY A 193 -5.21 17.40 6.58
N ILE A 194 -3.96 17.39 7.04
CA ILE A 194 -2.78 17.17 6.18
C ILE A 194 -2.70 15.69 5.78
N PHE A 195 -2.77 14.79 6.75
CA PHE A 195 -2.68 13.34 6.53
C PHE A 195 -3.84 12.82 5.70
N GLU A 196 -5.06 13.27 6.00
CA GLU A 196 -6.22 12.90 5.19
C GLU A 196 -6.13 13.43 3.76
N LYS A 197 -5.61 14.65 3.56
CA LYS A 197 -5.37 15.18 2.21
C LYS A 197 -4.41 14.30 1.42
N HIS A 198 -3.32 13.85 2.04
CA HIS A 198 -2.36 12.94 1.42
C HIS A 198 -3.00 11.58 1.09
N ALA A 199 -3.75 11.00 2.02
CA ALA A 199 -4.48 9.75 1.78
C ALA A 199 -5.45 9.86 0.59
N TYR A 200 -6.23 10.96 0.50
CA TYR A 200 -7.11 11.20 -0.65
C TYR A 200 -6.36 11.46 -1.97
N GLN A 201 -5.23 12.15 -1.94
CA GLN A 201 -4.39 12.34 -3.13
C GLN A 201 -3.85 10.99 -3.63
N SER A 202 -3.48 10.11 -2.72
CA SER A 202 -3.03 8.75 -3.02
C SER A 202 -4.17 7.87 -3.55
N GLU A 203 -5.34 7.87 -2.90
CA GLU A 203 -6.57 7.17 -3.36
C GLU A 203 -6.93 7.59 -4.79
N PHE A 204 -6.91 8.90 -5.06
CA PHE A 204 -7.18 9.43 -6.39
C PHE A 204 -6.14 8.96 -7.42
N SER A 205 -4.87 8.92 -7.04
CA SER A 205 -3.78 8.40 -7.87
C SER A 205 -3.95 6.91 -8.16
N PHE A 206 -4.63 6.16 -7.30
CA PHE A 206 -4.94 4.74 -7.47
C PHE A 206 -6.21 4.48 -8.31
N SER A 207 -7.33 5.15 -8.03
CA SER A 207 -8.65 4.86 -8.62
C SER A 207 -8.70 4.91 -10.16
N ASN A 208 -9.52 4.06 -10.78
CA ASN A 208 -9.71 3.99 -12.24
C ASN A 208 -10.75 4.99 -12.79
N LYS A 209 -11.34 5.87 -11.96
CA LYS A 209 -12.32 6.87 -12.42
C LYS A 209 -11.72 7.72 -13.55
N ARG A 210 -12.39 7.69 -14.71
CA ARG A 210 -11.92 8.24 -15.99
C ARG A 210 -11.62 9.74 -15.87
N PHE A 211 -10.39 10.09 -16.25
CA PHE A 211 -9.76 11.40 -16.28
C PHE A 211 -10.31 12.40 -17.34
N LEU A 212 -11.63 12.49 -17.55
CA LEU A 212 -12.18 13.37 -18.59
C LEU A 212 -12.85 14.66 -18.11
N GLU A 213 -12.90 14.95 -16.81
CA GLU A 213 -13.55 16.20 -16.35
C GLU A 213 -12.74 17.06 -15.37
N PHE A 214 -11.51 16.68 -15.01
CA PHE A 214 -10.76 17.41 -13.98
C PHE A 214 -9.41 17.93 -14.51
N ASN A 215 -9.46 19.21 -14.89
CA ASN A 215 -8.34 20.10 -15.24
C ASN A 215 -7.17 19.98 -14.23
N ILE A 216 -5.91 20.19 -14.65
CA ILE A 216 -4.65 20.23 -13.86
C ILE A 216 -4.79 20.96 -12.49
N ASN A 217 -5.72 21.90 -12.39
CA ASN A 217 -6.13 22.54 -11.15
C ASN A 217 -6.81 21.59 -10.13
N SER A 218 -7.10 20.34 -10.44
CA SER A 218 -7.87 19.41 -9.62
C SER A 218 -7.10 18.86 -8.43
N LEU A 219 -5.80 18.59 -8.56
CA LEU A 219 -4.93 18.28 -7.41
C LEU A 219 -4.83 19.46 -6.43
N TYR A 220 -4.83 20.69 -6.96
CA TYR A 220 -4.94 21.92 -6.15
C TYR A 220 -6.36 22.19 -5.65
N LYS A 221 -7.39 21.58 -6.24
CA LYS A 221 -8.80 21.64 -5.82
C LYS A 221 -9.26 20.45 -4.98
N ILE A 222 -8.39 19.47 -4.73
CA ILE A 222 -8.58 18.54 -3.62
C ILE A 222 -8.70 19.36 -2.32
N ASP A 223 -8.13 20.56 -2.26
CA ASP A 223 -8.40 21.54 -1.18
C ASP A 223 -9.90 21.88 -0.99
N GLU A 224 -10.76 21.79 -2.02
CA GLU A 224 -12.18 22.17 -1.93
C GLU A 224 -13.12 20.95 -1.76
N TYR A 225 -12.80 19.82 -2.39
CA TYR A 225 -13.59 18.58 -2.29
C TYR A 225 -13.31 17.82 -0.99
N THR A 226 -12.05 17.82 -0.54
CA THR A 226 -11.64 17.21 0.73
C THR A 226 -12.24 17.98 1.89
N TYR A 227 -12.19 19.32 1.86
CA TYR A 227 -12.78 20.17 2.90
C TYR A 227 -14.31 19.98 3.06
N LYS A 228 -15.06 19.85 1.97
CA LYS A 228 -16.53 19.60 2.04
C LYS A 228 -16.92 18.21 2.54
N LYS A 229 -16.04 17.22 2.42
CA LYS A 229 -16.24 15.88 3.00
C LYS A 229 -15.82 15.85 4.47
N PHE A 230 -14.93 16.74 4.91
CA PHE A 230 -14.57 16.98 6.31
C PHE A 230 -15.64 17.73 7.10
N GLU A 231 -16.32 18.72 6.52
CA GLU A 231 -17.38 19.48 7.22
C GLU A 231 -18.69 18.69 7.44
N ASN A 232 -18.88 17.58 6.73
CA ASN A 232 -20.09 16.74 6.84
C ASN A 232 -19.83 15.41 7.57
N ARG A 233 -18.71 15.30 8.32
CA ARG A 233 -18.40 14.19 9.22
C ARG A 233 -18.53 14.63 10.68
#